data_AF-J9GB37-F1
#
_entry.id   AF-J9GB37-F1
#
_cell.length_a   1.000
_cell.length_b   1.000
_cell.length_c   1.000
_cell.angle_alpha   90.00
_cell.angle_beta   90.00
_cell.angle_gamma   90.00
#
_symmetry.space_group_name_H-M   'P 1'
#
loop_
_entity.id
_entity.type
_entity.pdbx_description
1 polymer ?
#
loop_
_entity_poly.entity_id
_entity_poly.type
_entity_poly.pdbx_seq_one_letter_code
_entity_poly.pdbx_strand_id
1 'polypeptide(L)'
;RSFCSDGDYDHARYLAIEIVQQALRSPARVVMLQLQDLLQLGDEARMNVPGVAEGNWSWQADEAMLRNYEERIADAVSESGRANAPRA
;
A
#
# COMPACT_ATOMS: atom_id res chain seq x y z
N ARG A 1 -1.32 -11.63 14.19
CA ARG A 1 -0.59 -10.53 14.88
C ARG A 1 0.07 -9.70 13.80
N SER A 2 -0.28 -8.42 13.72
CA SER A 2 0.45 -7.45 12.89
C SER A 2 1.88 -7.31 13.40
N PHE A 3 2.82 -6.95 12.53
CA PHE A 3 4.24 -6.76 12.87
C PHE A 3 4.47 -5.68 13.94
N CYS A 4 3.48 -4.81 14.18
CA CYS A 4 3.52 -3.71 15.16
C CYS A 4 2.52 -3.96 16.29
N SER A 5 2.71 -5.03 17.07
CA SER A 5 1.89 -5.34 18.24
C SER A 5 2.06 -4.37 19.41
N ASP A 6 3.07 -3.51 19.35
CA ASP A 6 3.52 -2.70 20.47
C ASP A 6 2.98 -1.25 20.40
N GLY A 7 2.12 -0.95 19.41
CA GLY A 7 1.49 0.36 19.22
C GLY A 7 2.37 1.39 18.51
N ASP A 8 3.54 0.99 18.01
CA ASP A 8 4.45 1.87 17.24
C ASP A 8 3.98 2.01 15.79
N TYR A 9 2.94 2.82 15.59
CA TYR A 9 2.36 3.08 14.28
C TYR A 9 3.30 3.89 13.37
N ASP A 10 4.19 4.71 13.93
CA ASP A 10 5.08 5.53 13.11
C ASP A 10 6.17 4.68 12.47
N HIS A 11 6.75 3.74 13.23
CA HIS A 11 7.69 2.78 12.66
C HIS A 11 6.99 1.81 11.69
N ALA A 12 5.75 1.42 11.97
CA ALA A 12 4.93 0.62 11.05
C ALA A 12 4.78 1.31 9.68
N ARG A 13 4.41 2.59 9.70
CA ARG A 13 4.25 3.42 8.49
C ARG A 13 5.57 3.56 7.75
N TYR A 14 6.65 3.87 8.47
CA TYR A 14 7.98 3.96 7.89
C TYR A 14 8.34 2.68 7.13
N LEU A 15 8.17 1.51 7.77
CA LEU A 15 8.48 0.22 7.15
C LEU A 15 7.57 -0.08 5.95
N ALA A 16 6.27 0.23 6.02
CA ALA A 16 5.35 0.03 4.90
C ALA A 16 5.80 0.83 3.66
N ILE A 17 6.20 2.09 3.86
CA ILE A 17 6.71 2.95 2.79
C ILE A 17 8.03 2.41 2.23
N GLU A 18 8.95 1.96 3.09
CA GLU A 18 10.21 1.37 2.66
C GLU A 18 9.96 0.13 1.79
N ILE A 19 9.05 -0.76 2.19
CA ILE A 19 8.69 -1.95 1.41
C ILE A 19 8.12 -1.56 0.04
N VAL A 20 7.22 -0.57 -0.02
CA VAL A 20 6.67 -0.03 -1.27
C VAL A 20 7.79 0.49 -2.18
N GLN A 21 8.72 1.29 -1.65
CA GLN A 21 9.83 1.83 -2.43
C GLN A 21 10.78 0.74 -2.93
N GLN A 22 11.10 -0.26 -2.10
CA GLN A 22 11.95 -1.38 -2.51
C GLN A 22 11.29 -2.24 -3.59
N ALA A 23 9.98 -2.50 -3.46
CA ALA A 23 9.22 -3.19 -4.49
C ALA A 23 9.27 -2.44 -5.83
N LEU A 24 9.04 -1.11 -5.80
CA LEU A 24 9.12 -0.27 -6.98
C LEU A 24 10.55 -0.21 -7.58
N ARG A 25 11.61 -0.20 -6.76
CA ARG A 25 13.01 -0.21 -7.27
C ARG A 25 13.51 -1.58 -7.73
N SER A 26 12.74 -2.65 -7.48
CA SER A 26 13.14 -4.02 -7.85
C SER A 26 13.30 -4.18 -9.37
N PRO A 27 14.07 -5.17 -9.85
CA PRO A 27 14.17 -5.48 -11.28
C PRO A 27 12.91 -6.16 -11.85
N ALA A 28 11.85 -6.33 -11.05
CA ALA A 28 10.62 -6.98 -11.50
C ALA A 28 9.96 -6.18 -12.63
N ARG A 29 9.55 -6.88 -13.69
CA ARG A 29 8.82 -6.30 -14.83
C ARG A 29 7.47 -5.71 -14.41
N VAL A 30 6.80 -6.35 -13.45
CA VAL A 30 5.52 -5.92 -12.92
C VAL A 30 5.62 -5.88 -11.40
N VAL A 31 5.12 -4.80 -10.82
CA VAL A 31 4.98 -4.63 -9.36
C VAL A 31 3.51 -4.35 -9.09
N MET A 32 2.91 -5.14 -8.21
CA MET A 32 1.53 -4.95 -7.75
C MET A 32 1.58 -4.64 -6.26
N LEU A 33 0.88 -3.57 -5.86
CA LEU A 33 0.81 -3.09 -4.48
C LEU A 33 -0.66 -3.07 -4.06
N GLN A 34 -0.93 -3.36 -2.78
CA GLN A 34 -2.27 -3.16 -2.24
C GLN A 34 -2.50 -1.67 -2.03
N LEU A 35 -3.71 -1.20 -2.32
CA LEU A 35 -4.07 0.20 -2.10
C LEU A 35 -3.99 0.55 -0.60
N GLN A 36 -4.32 -0.38 0.28
CA GLN A 36 -4.20 -0.25 1.73
C GLN A 36 -2.78 0.12 2.19
N ASP A 37 -1.74 -0.46 1.58
CA ASP A 37 -0.34 -0.17 1.91
C ASP A 37 0.06 1.24 1.47
N LEU A 38 -0.41 1.68 0.29
CA LEU A 38 -0.17 3.03 -0.23
C LEU A 38 -0.85 4.11 0.63
N LEU A 39 -2.00 3.77 1.21
CA LEU A 39 -2.78 4.63 2.10
C LEU A 39 -2.36 4.51 3.57
N GLN A 40 -1.34 3.68 3.87
CA GLN A 40 -0.76 3.47 5.21
C GLN A 40 -1.79 3.10 6.28
N LEU A 41 -2.72 2.21 5.92
CA LEU A 41 -3.81 1.74 6.79
C LEU A 41 -3.38 0.52 7.61
N GLY A 42 -4.06 0.31 8.74
CA GLY A 42 -3.85 -0.82 9.63
C GLY A 42 -4.78 -2.01 9.36
N ASP A 43 -4.93 -2.86 10.38
CA ASP A 43 -5.73 -4.09 10.32
C ASP A 43 -7.23 -3.81 10.00
N GLU A 44 -7.72 -2.60 10.26
CA GLU A 44 -9.10 -2.17 9.92
C GLU A 44 -9.37 -2.15 8.41
N ALA A 45 -8.33 -2.06 7.58
CA ALA A 45 -8.45 -2.05 6.13
C ALA A 45 -8.29 -3.43 5.49
N ARG A 46 -8.15 -4.48 6.31
CA ARG A 46 -7.90 -5.83 5.83
C ARG A 46 -9.06 -6.34 4.98
N MET A 47 -8.77 -6.71 3.73
CA MET A 47 -9.80 -7.17 2.80
C MET A 47 -10.36 -8.55 3.15
N ASN A 48 -9.54 -9.45 3.67
CA ASN A 48 -9.94 -10.83 3.98
C ASN A 48 -9.13 -11.45 5.12
N VAL A 49 -9.81 -12.16 6.00
CA VAL A 49 -9.25 -13.05 7.02
C VAL A 49 -9.65 -14.48 6.67
N PRO A 50 -8.75 -15.30 6.10
CA PRO A 50 -9.04 -16.68 5.76
C PRO A 50 -9.57 -17.48 6.96
N GLY A 51 -10.65 -18.24 6.75
CA GLY A 51 -11.32 -19.02 7.80
C GLY A 51 -12.38 -18.24 8.60
N VAL A 52 -12.53 -16.93 8.37
CA VAL A 52 -13.63 -16.13 8.91
C VAL A 52 -14.75 -16.04 7.87
N ALA A 53 -15.98 -16.37 8.26
CA ALA A 53 -17.10 -16.47 7.32
C ALA A 53 -17.74 -15.11 7.00
N GLU A 54 -17.69 -14.15 7.93
CA GLU A 54 -18.42 -12.88 7.86
C GLU A 54 -17.48 -11.68 7.97
N GLY A 55 -17.91 -10.51 7.50
CA GLY A 55 -17.17 -9.26 7.65
C GLY A 55 -15.94 -9.09 6.73
N ASN A 56 -15.65 -10.06 5.87
CA ASN A 56 -14.64 -9.93 4.81
C ASN A 56 -15.18 -9.17 3.60
N TRP A 57 -14.28 -8.69 2.75
CA TRP A 57 -14.56 -8.06 1.44
C TRP A 57 -15.37 -6.77 1.51
N SER A 58 -15.45 -6.14 2.67
CA SER A 58 -16.24 -4.92 2.91
C SER A 58 -15.42 -3.64 2.86
N TRP A 59 -14.08 -3.71 2.88
CA TRP A 59 -13.25 -2.52 2.84
C TRP A 59 -13.39 -1.77 1.52
N GLN A 60 -13.46 -0.44 1.62
CA GLN A 60 -13.55 0.48 0.49
C GLN A 60 -12.69 1.69 0.80
N ALA A 61 -12.02 2.24 -0.21
CA ALA A 61 -11.36 3.52 -0.12
C ALA A 61 -12.39 4.65 -0.24
N ASP A 62 -12.15 5.76 0.46
CA ASP A 62 -12.89 7.00 0.26
C ASP A 62 -12.08 7.99 -0.58
N GLU A 63 -12.79 8.87 -1.28
CA GLU A 63 -12.17 9.82 -2.21
C GLU A 63 -11.28 10.86 -1.51
N ALA A 64 -11.59 11.25 -0.27
CA ALA A 64 -10.77 12.19 0.47
C ALA A 64 -9.44 11.56 0.88
N MET A 65 -9.46 10.28 1.27
CA MET A 65 -8.26 9.49 1.52
C MET A 65 -7.40 9.39 0.25
N LEU A 66 -7.99 9.10 -0.91
CA LEU A 66 -7.22 9.06 -2.18
C LEU A 66 -6.53 10.39 -2.49
N ARG A 67 -7.25 11.53 -2.35
CA ARG A 67 -6.68 12.86 -2.56
C ARG A 67 -5.49 13.16 -1.66
N ASN A 68 -5.47 12.64 -0.43
CA ASN A 68 -4.36 12.88 0.50
C ASN A 68 -3.06 12.14 0.12
N TYR A 69 -3.14 11.11 -0.73
CA TYR A 69 -2.00 10.27 -1.07
C TYR A 69 -1.65 10.25 -2.55
N GLU A 70 -2.50 10.80 -3.43
CA GLU A 70 -2.32 10.72 -4.89
C GLU A 70 -0.97 11.27 -5.36
N GLU A 71 -0.56 12.45 -4.86
CA GLU A 71 0.71 13.09 -5.24
C GLU A 71 1.90 12.23 -4.81
N ARG A 72 1.89 11.77 -3.56
CA ARG A 72 2.94 10.91 -3.02
C ARG A 72 3.08 9.58 -3.77
N ILE A 73 1.96 8.98 -4.17
CA ILE A 73 1.94 7.75 -4.96
C ILE A 73 2.52 8.02 -6.35
N ALA A 74 2.12 9.12 -6.99
CA ALA A 74 2.62 9.52 -8.31
C ALA A 74 4.13 9.78 -8.29
N ASP A 75 4.64 10.45 -7.26
CA ASP A 75 6.07 10.70 -7.06
C ASP A 75 6.85 9.38 -6.92
N ALA A 76 6.41 8.49 -6.04
CA ALA A 76 7.07 7.20 -5.83
C ALA A 76 7.14 6.36 -7.13
N VAL A 77 6.08 6.36 -7.93
CA VAL A 77 6.04 5.67 -9.23
C VAL A 77 6.96 6.35 -10.24
N SER A 78 7.00 7.68 -10.26
CA SER A 78 7.84 8.47 -11.17
C SER A 78 9.33 8.30 -10.86
N GLU A 79 9.73 8.42 -9.59
CA GLU A 79 11.10 8.24 -9.11
C GLU A 79 11.63 6.82 -9.36
N SER A 80 10.75 5.81 -9.33
CA SER A 80 11.12 4.43 -9.63
C SER A 80 11.34 4.14 -11.12
N GLY A 81 11.11 5.14 -11.99
CA GLY A 81 11.17 4.97 -13.45
C GLY A 81 10.01 4.16 -14.03
N ARG A 82 8.95 3.91 -13.24
CA ARG A 82 7.79 3.10 -13.66
C ARG A 82 6.64 3.90 -14.26
N ALA A 83 6.68 5.23 -14.21
CA ALA A 83 5.67 6.10 -14.81
C ALA A 83 5.67 6.08 -16.35
N ASN A 84 6.81 5.75 -16.97
CA ASN A 84 7.00 5.77 -18.42
C ASN A 84 7.24 4.36 -18.96
N ALA A 85 6.23 3.48 -18.86
CA ALA A 85 6.27 2.24 -19.61
C ALA A 85 6.20 2.57 -21.12
N PRO A 86 7.09 2.02 -21.97
CA PRO A 86 6.94 2.20 -23.41
C PRO A 86 5.56 1.69 -23.82
N ARG A 87 4.80 2.52 -24.55
CA ARG A 87 3.54 2.07 -25.16
C ARG A 87 3.90 0.91 -26.09
N ALA A 88 3.36 -0.27 -25.79
CA ALA A 88 3.44 -1.43 -26.66
C ALA A 88 2.69 -1.17 -27.98
#